data_AF-A0A821JHS7-F1
#
_entry.id   AF-A0A821JHS7-F1
#
_cell.length_a   1.000
_cell.length_b   1.000
_cell.length_c   1.000
_cell.angle_alpha   90.00
_cell.angle_beta   90.00
_cell.angle_gamma   90.00
#
_symmetry.space_group_name_H-M   'P 1'
#
loop_
_entity.id
_entity.type
_entity.pdbx_description
1 polymer ?
#
loop_
_entity_poly.entity_id
_entity_poly.type
_entity_poly.pdbx_seq_one_letter_code
_entity_poly.pdbx_strand_id
1 'polypeptide(L)'
;MTRQYHPLARDGRLRCDANVGVEPNIYPNSYTQLLYARPDLICNEKPQSLQGYLARKSHSRHENQLPPDAEYVQAREFYLQGLNNDERTHLHYNIAKAFRSVTRSDIKLRFLVACYKIHSEYARDILTFDQVEQTVRTLQDKHTVDHVNGYEPYNLNQS
;
A
#
# COMPACT_ATOMS: atom_id res chain seq x y z
N MET A 1 21.13 18.94 -34.07
CA MET A 1 21.56 20.09 -33.24
C MET A 1 20.95 19.93 -31.86
N THR A 2 21.78 19.78 -30.84
CA THR A 2 21.37 19.59 -29.45
C THR A 2 20.84 20.91 -28.90
N ARG A 3 19.59 20.96 -28.42
CA ARG A 3 19.05 22.16 -27.77
C ARG A 3 19.87 22.40 -26.50
N GLN A 4 20.57 23.54 -26.41
CA GLN A 4 21.21 23.94 -25.17
C GLN A 4 20.13 24.26 -24.15
N TYR A 5 20.02 23.39 -23.15
CA TYR A 5 19.26 23.66 -21.94
C TYR A 5 20.11 24.64 -21.12
N HIS A 6 19.52 25.77 -20.73
CA HIS A 6 20.20 26.88 -20.07
C HIS A 6 19.73 27.00 -18.61
N PRO A 7 20.22 26.13 -17.70
CA PRO A 7 19.88 26.24 -16.30
C PRO A 7 20.74 27.33 -15.63
N LEU A 8 20.16 28.06 -14.69
CA LEU A 8 20.90 28.92 -13.76
C LEU A 8 21.79 28.12 -12.80
N ALA A 9 21.57 26.81 -12.70
CA ALA A 9 22.41 25.93 -11.89
C ALA A 9 23.87 25.95 -12.39
N ARG A 10 24.81 26.15 -11.47
CA ARG A 10 26.26 26.08 -11.68
C ARG A 10 26.86 25.01 -10.78
N ASP A 11 28.02 24.52 -11.17
CA ASP A 11 28.85 23.58 -10.44
C ASP A 11 28.12 22.23 -10.21
N GLY A 12 28.30 21.64 -9.02
CA GLY A 12 27.86 20.29 -8.70
C GLY A 12 28.93 19.25 -8.99
N ARG A 13 28.88 18.13 -8.25
CA ARG A 13 29.80 17.01 -8.48
C ARG A 13 29.63 16.47 -9.90
N LEU A 14 30.76 16.22 -10.57
CA LEU A 14 30.83 15.65 -11.92
C LEU A 14 30.20 16.52 -13.03
N ARG A 15 30.21 17.85 -12.87
CA ARG A 15 29.81 18.76 -13.95
C ARG A 15 30.80 18.66 -15.13
N CYS A 16 30.32 18.24 -16.30
CA CYS A 16 31.15 17.95 -17.47
C CYS A 16 30.76 18.72 -18.75
N ASP A 17 29.84 19.67 -18.66
CA ASP A 17 29.26 20.42 -19.78
C ASP A 17 29.82 21.85 -19.91
N ALA A 18 31.06 22.05 -19.47
CA ALA A 18 31.72 23.36 -19.36
C ALA A 18 31.04 24.37 -18.41
N ASN A 19 30.05 23.93 -17.62
CA ASN A 19 29.42 24.72 -16.56
C ASN A 19 28.91 26.10 -17.03
N VAL A 20 28.45 26.19 -18.28
CA VAL A 20 27.90 27.42 -18.85
C VAL A 20 28.93 28.58 -18.95
N GLY A 21 30.24 28.27 -18.82
CA GLY A 21 31.34 29.19 -19.09
C GLY A 21 31.33 30.47 -18.25
N VAL A 22 31.49 31.64 -18.90
CA VAL A 22 31.60 32.97 -18.28
C VAL A 22 30.24 33.70 -18.27
N GLU A 23 29.16 32.99 -18.56
CA GLU A 23 27.86 33.63 -18.61
C GLU A 23 27.39 34.09 -17.22
N PRO A 24 26.63 35.20 -17.14
CA PRO A 24 26.08 35.67 -15.88
C PRO A 24 25.38 34.56 -15.09
N ASN A 25 25.70 34.45 -13.81
CA ASN A 25 25.18 33.44 -12.90
C ASN A 25 23.97 33.92 -12.07
N ILE A 26 23.44 35.11 -12.37
CA ILE A 26 22.29 35.72 -11.69
C ILE A 26 21.18 36.10 -12.67
N TYR A 27 19.94 36.10 -12.19
CA TYR A 27 18.77 36.58 -12.94
C TYR A 27 17.80 37.35 -12.03
N PRO A 28 17.22 38.48 -12.47
CA PRO A 28 17.47 39.17 -13.75
C PRO A 28 18.88 39.81 -13.82
N ASN A 29 19.42 39.95 -15.03
CA ASN A 29 20.69 40.66 -15.28
C ASN A 29 20.61 41.52 -16.55
N SER A 30 21.55 42.45 -16.74
CA SER A 30 21.56 43.41 -17.87
C SER A 30 22.30 42.93 -19.12
N TYR A 31 22.82 41.69 -19.14
CA TYR A 31 23.74 41.20 -20.15
C TYR A 31 23.16 40.06 -21.01
N THR A 32 22.28 39.22 -20.45
CA THR A 32 21.70 38.07 -21.13
C THR A 32 20.21 37.93 -20.81
N GLN A 33 19.38 37.80 -21.85
CA GLN A 33 17.96 37.42 -21.70
C GLN A 33 17.85 35.90 -21.80
N LEU A 34 17.53 35.23 -20.69
CA LEU A 34 17.30 33.79 -20.67
C LEU A 34 16.06 33.44 -21.50
N LEU A 35 16.17 32.42 -22.36
CA LEU A 35 15.05 31.91 -23.16
C LEU A 35 13.88 31.37 -22.29
N TYR A 36 14.13 31.00 -21.04
CA TYR A 36 13.13 30.57 -20.04
C TYR A 36 12.52 31.72 -19.25
N ALA A 37 13.10 32.92 -19.32
CA ALA A 37 12.49 34.14 -18.79
C ALA A 37 11.53 34.78 -19.82
N ARG A 38 10.88 33.92 -20.59
CA ARG A 38 9.83 34.25 -21.53
C ARG A 38 8.54 34.38 -20.73
N PRO A 39 7.94 35.59 -20.59
CA PRO A 39 6.73 35.79 -19.79
C PRO A 39 5.55 34.90 -20.18
N ASP A 40 5.56 34.35 -21.39
CA ASP A 40 4.66 33.36 -21.96
C ASP A 40 4.81 31.93 -21.39
N LEU A 41 5.91 31.62 -20.69
CA LEU A 41 6.25 30.28 -20.17
C LEU A 41 6.48 30.22 -18.65
N ILE A 42 6.40 31.37 -17.96
CA ILE A 42 6.86 31.51 -16.56
C ILE A 42 6.16 30.54 -15.59
N CYS A 43 4.91 30.15 -15.86
CA CYS A 43 4.23 29.07 -15.14
C CYS A 43 3.23 28.38 -16.08
N ASN A 44 3.66 27.41 -16.89
CA ASN A 44 2.73 26.60 -17.71
C ASN A 44 2.05 25.47 -16.88
N GLU A 45 2.01 25.64 -15.56
CA GLU A 45 1.19 24.81 -14.70
C GLU A 45 -0.21 25.40 -14.71
N LYS A 46 -1.23 24.56 -14.97
CA LYS A 46 -2.61 25.03 -14.95
C LYS A 46 -2.95 25.45 -13.52
N PRO A 47 -3.44 26.69 -13.28
CA PRO A 47 -3.82 27.10 -11.93
C PRO A 47 -4.94 26.19 -11.43
N GLN A 48 -4.74 25.60 -10.25
CA GLN A 48 -5.77 24.82 -9.57
C GLN A 48 -6.43 25.69 -8.52
N SER A 49 -7.75 25.83 -8.61
CA SER A 49 -8.53 26.51 -7.57
C SER A 49 -8.48 25.70 -6.27
N LEU A 50 -8.10 26.35 -5.18
CA LEU A 50 -8.06 25.78 -3.84
C LEU A 50 -8.95 26.59 -2.92
N GLN A 51 -9.68 25.91 -2.04
CA GLN A 51 -10.51 26.53 -1.02
C GLN A 51 -10.10 26.02 0.36
N GLY A 52 -10.00 26.93 1.33
CA GLY A 52 -9.67 26.61 2.72
C GLY A 52 -8.51 27.45 3.25
N TYR A 53 -8.00 27.07 4.41
CA TYR A 53 -6.87 27.69 5.07
C TYR A 53 -5.70 26.70 5.14
N LEU A 54 -4.47 27.23 5.15
CA LEU A 54 -3.27 26.42 5.31
C LEU A 54 -3.27 25.79 6.72
N ALA A 55 -3.32 24.46 6.78
CA ALA A 55 -3.28 23.72 8.04
C ALA A 55 -2.75 22.30 7.81
N ARG A 56 -2.26 21.68 8.90
CA ARG A 56 -2.00 20.24 8.94
C ARG A 56 -3.33 19.51 9.13
N LYS A 57 -4.04 19.29 8.03
CA LYS A 57 -5.29 18.52 8.02
C LYS A 57 -5.04 17.16 7.42
N SER A 58 -5.68 16.14 7.99
CA SER A 58 -5.91 14.89 7.25
C SER A 58 -6.64 15.23 5.94
N HIS A 59 -6.38 14.48 4.87
CA HIS A 59 -7.16 14.58 3.63
C HIS A 59 -8.58 14.07 3.95
N SER A 60 -9.40 14.95 4.51
CA SER A 60 -10.60 14.65 5.31
C SER A 60 -11.80 14.19 4.47
N ARG A 61 -11.60 13.23 3.57
CA ARG A 61 -12.71 12.47 3.01
C ARG A 61 -13.23 11.38 3.97
N HIS A 62 -12.55 11.15 5.09
CA HIS A 62 -12.93 10.05 6.01
C HIS A 62 -13.23 10.50 7.44
N GLU A 63 -12.77 11.67 7.85
CA GLU A 63 -13.04 12.21 9.19
C GLU A 63 -14.42 12.90 9.18
N ASN A 64 -15.40 12.27 9.83
CA ASN A 64 -16.78 12.76 9.98
C ASN A 64 -17.68 12.73 8.73
N GLN A 65 -17.32 12.00 7.67
CA GLN A 65 -18.25 11.76 6.57
C GLN A 65 -19.29 10.69 6.92
N LEU A 66 -20.55 10.98 6.59
CA LEU A 66 -21.63 9.99 6.59
C LEU A 66 -21.62 9.26 5.24
N PRO A 67 -21.67 7.91 5.22
CA PRO A 67 -21.73 7.01 6.36
C PRO A 67 -20.36 6.84 7.07
N PRO A 68 -20.34 6.54 8.37
CA PRO A 68 -19.12 6.41 9.19
C PRO A 68 -18.14 5.31 8.73
N ASP A 69 -18.52 4.53 7.73
CA ASP A 69 -17.76 3.42 7.14
C ASP A 69 -17.47 3.65 5.64
N ALA A 70 -17.44 4.90 5.18
CA ALA A 70 -17.18 5.26 3.78
C ALA A 70 -15.87 4.65 3.22
N GLU A 71 -14.86 4.44 4.08
CA GLU A 71 -13.59 3.78 3.73
C GLU A 71 -13.77 2.35 3.20
N TYR A 72 -14.84 1.66 3.59
CA TYR A 72 -15.08 0.26 3.24
C TYR A 72 -15.98 0.07 2.03
N VAL A 73 -16.60 1.13 1.50
CA VAL A 73 -17.58 1.03 0.40
C VAL A 73 -16.94 0.43 -0.85
N GLN A 74 -15.83 0.98 -1.30
CA GLN A 74 -15.14 0.49 -2.50
C GLN A 74 -14.59 -0.93 -2.30
N ALA A 75 -14.09 -1.25 -1.11
CA ALA A 75 -13.62 -2.60 -0.79
C ALA A 75 -14.76 -3.62 -0.76
N ARG A 76 -15.95 -3.22 -0.29
CA ARG A 76 -17.16 -4.04 -0.28
C ARG A 76 -17.66 -4.30 -1.69
N GLU A 77 -17.70 -3.28 -2.54
CA GLU A 77 -18.06 -3.42 -3.95
C GLU A 77 -17.10 -4.36 -4.67
N PHE A 78 -15.79 -4.19 -4.46
CA PHE A 78 -14.79 -5.10 -5.02
C PHE A 78 -15.00 -6.54 -4.53
N TYR A 79 -15.26 -6.75 -3.24
CA TYR A 79 -15.48 -8.09 -2.70
C TYR A 79 -16.77 -8.77 -3.19
N LEU A 80 -17.85 -8.00 -3.35
CA LEU A 80 -19.17 -8.54 -3.73
C LEU A 80 -19.34 -8.67 -5.25
N GLN A 81 -18.81 -7.72 -6.01
CA GLN A 81 -19.06 -7.60 -7.45
C GLN A 81 -17.79 -7.83 -8.28
N GLY A 82 -16.62 -7.50 -7.73
CA GLY A 82 -15.35 -7.61 -8.44
C GLY A 82 -14.73 -9.00 -8.39
N LEU A 83 -15.15 -9.87 -7.46
CA LEU A 83 -14.57 -11.20 -7.25
C LEU A 83 -15.59 -12.32 -7.45
N ASN A 84 -15.17 -13.35 -8.15
CA ASN A 84 -15.87 -14.63 -8.23
C ASN A 84 -15.63 -15.48 -6.98
N ASN A 85 -16.41 -16.55 -6.80
CA ASN A 85 -16.30 -17.45 -5.62
C ASN A 85 -14.91 -18.07 -5.46
N ASP A 86 -14.29 -18.48 -6.56
CA ASP A 86 -12.94 -19.08 -6.52
C ASP A 86 -11.89 -18.04 -6.12
N GLU A 87 -12.02 -16.81 -6.62
CA GLU A 87 -11.11 -15.71 -6.29
C GLU A 87 -11.27 -15.28 -4.84
N ARG A 88 -12.50 -15.27 -4.31
CA ARG A 88 -12.76 -15.07 -2.88
C ARG A 88 -12.11 -16.16 -2.04
N THR A 89 -12.24 -17.42 -2.44
CA THR A 89 -11.60 -18.55 -1.76
C THR A 89 -10.08 -18.39 -1.70
N HIS A 90 -9.45 -18.04 -2.83
CA HIS A 90 -8.01 -17.78 -2.88
C HIS A 90 -7.61 -16.58 -2.03
N LEU A 91 -8.41 -15.52 -2.02
CA LEU A 91 -8.18 -14.34 -1.18
C LEU A 91 -8.18 -14.71 0.31
N HIS A 92 -9.19 -15.45 0.77
CA HIS A 92 -9.28 -15.89 2.17
C HIS A 92 -8.11 -16.79 2.55
N TYR A 93 -7.76 -17.74 1.69
CA TYR A 93 -6.60 -18.63 1.89
C TYR A 93 -5.29 -17.84 2.03
N ASN A 94 -5.03 -16.91 1.12
CA ASN A 94 -3.80 -16.10 1.13
C ASN A 94 -3.71 -15.22 2.39
N ILE A 95 -4.83 -14.63 2.82
CA ILE A 95 -4.89 -13.82 4.03
C ILE A 95 -4.68 -14.69 5.27
N ALA A 96 -5.34 -15.85 5.38
CA ALA A 96 -5.16 -16.77 6.49
C ALA A 96 -3.70 -17.24 6.60
N LYS A 97 -3.06 -17.53 5.47
CA LYS A 97 -1.63 -17.88 5.42
C LYS A 97 -0.73 -16.73 5.90
N ALA A 98 -1.03 -15.49 5.53
CA ALA A 98 -0.31 -14.32 6.03
C ALA A 98 -0.55 -14.09 7.53
N PHE A 99 -1.75 -14.37 8.02
CA PHE A 99 -2.11 -14.29 9.44
C PHE A 99 -1.31 -15.24 10.33
N ARG A 100 -0.78 -16.33 9.78
CA ARG A 100 0.07 -17.28 10.51
C ARG A 100 1.26 -16.62 11.22
N SER A 101 1.94 -15.70 10.54
CA SER A 101 3.16 -15.08 11.08
C SER A 101 2.88 -14.04 12.17
N VAL A 102 1.62 -13.64 12.32
CA VAL A 102 1.20 -12.67 13.33
C VAL A 102 0.93 -13.41 14.64
N THR A 103 1.81 -13.23 15.62
CA THR A 103 1.68 -13.84 16.96
C THR A 103 0.71 -13.08 17.87
N ARG A 104 0.50 -11.79 17.58
CA ARG A 104 -0.32 -10.87 18.37
C ARG A 104 -1.80 -10.97 18.01
N SER A 105 -2.61 -11.44 18.95
CA SER A 105 -4.06 -11.61 18.79
C SER A 105 -4.81 -10.28 18.64
N ASP A 106 -4.34 -9.21 19.27
CA ASP A 106 -4.95 -7.88 19.18
C ASP A 106 -4.84 -7.28 17.77
N ILE A 107 -3.72 -7.54 17.08
CA ILE A 107 -3.53 -7.12 15.68
C ILE A 107 -4.47 -7.91 14.75
N LYS A 108 -4.57 -9.23 14.93
CA LYS A 108 -5.50 -10.08 14.17
C LYS A 108 -6.95 -9.63 14.33
N LEU A 109 -7.35 -9.36 15.57
CA LEU A 109 -8.71 -8.92 15.87
C LEU A 109 -9.03 -7.57 15.22
N ARG A 110 -8.13 -6.58 15.30
CA ARG A 110 -8.32 -5.27 14.66
C ARG A 110 -8.52 -5.39 13.14
N PHE A 111 -7.74 -6.25 12.49
CA PHE A 111 -7.90 -6.48 11.06
C PHE A 111 -9.22 -7.22 10.74
N LEU A 112 -9.58 -8.25 11.51
CA LEU A 112 -10.83 -8.97 11.30
C LEU A 112 -12.05 -8.06 11.49
N VAL A 113 -12.00 -7.11 12.42
CA VAL A 113 -13.02 -6.07 12.56
C VAL A 113 -13.12 -5.22 11.29
N ALA A 114 -12.00 -4.83 10.69
CA ALA A 114 -12.00 -4.11 9.41
C ALA A 114 -12.59 -4.96 8.27
N CYS A 115 -12.24 -6.25 8.18
CA CYS A 115 -12.85 -7.17 7.21
C CYS A 115 -14.35 -7.35 7.44
N TYR A 116 -14.80 -7.41 8.69
CA TYR A 116 -16.21 -7.54 9.03
C TYR A 116 -17.01 -6.32 8.59
N LYS A 117 -16.44 -5.12 8.71
CA LYS A 117 -17.03 -3.88 8.18
C LYS A 117 -17.17 -3.90 6.65
N ILE A 118 -16.27 -4.58 5.94
CA ILE A 118 -16.40 -4.81 4.50
C ILE A 118 -17.57 -5.77 4.24
N HIS A 119 -17.50 -6.99 4.77
CA HIS A 119 -18.57 -7.98 4.69
C HIS A 119 -18.43 -9.04 5.80
N SER A 120 -19.54 -9.52 6.35
CA SER A 120 -19.53 -10.50 7.45
C SER A 120 -18.89 -11.83 7.05
N GLU A 121 -19.18 -12.32 5.83
CA GLU A 121 -18.60 -13.57 5.31
C GLU A 121 -17.09 -13.46 5.11
N TYR A 122 -16.60 -12.27 4.73
CA TYR A 122 -15.16 -12.07 4.50
C TYR A 122 -14.36 -12.38 5.77
N ALA A 123 -14.76 -11.83 6.92
CA ALA A 123 -14.09 -12.11 8.18
C ALA A 123 -14.25 -13.58 8.64
N ARG A 124 -15.44 -14.16 8.42
CA ARG A 124 -15.76 -15.54 8.79
C ARG A 124 -14.91 -16.55 8.04
N ASP A 125 -14.76 -16.37 6.73
CA ASP A 125 -14.08 -17.35 5.88
C ASP A 125 -12.56 -17.33 6.12
N ILE A 126 -11.98 -16.14 6.38
CA ILE A 126 -10.57 -16.03 6.82
C ILE A 126 -10.34 -16.82 8.11
N LEU A 127 -11.20 -16.64 9.12
CA LEU A 127 -11.09 -17.35 10.40
C LEU A 127 -11.21 -18.86 10.22
N THR A 128 -12.11 -19.30 9.34
CA THR A 128 -12.33 -20.72 9.06
C THR A 128 -11.08 -21.35 8.43
N PHE A 129 -10.46 -20.68 7.45
CA PHE A 129 -9.19 -21.15 6.85
C PHE A 129 -8.03 -21.16 7.85
N ASP A 130 -7.89 -20.15 8.71
CA ASP A 130 -6.82 -20.13 9.73
C ASP A 130 -6.98 -21.29 10.73
N GLN A 131 -8.21 -21.58 11.17
CA GLN A 131 -8.50 -22.71 12.07
C GLN A 131 -8.23 -24.06 11.41
N VAL A 132 -8.67 -24.26 10.17
CA VAL A 132 -8.44 -25.51 9.41
C VAL A 132 -6.94 -25.74 9.17
N GLU A 133 -6.17 -24.70 8.85
CA GLU A 133 -4.71 -24.87 8.72
C GLU A 133 -4.03 -25.19 10.05
N GLN A 134 -4.47 -24.59 11.15
CA GLN A 134 -3.94 -24.90 12.48
C GLN A 134 -4.22 -26.37 12.84
N THR A 135 -5.43 -26.87 12.60
CA THR A 135 -5.75 -28.28 12.87
C THR A 135 -4.95 -29.22 11.98
N VAL A 136 -4.85 -28.97 10.67
CA VAL A 136 -4.03 -29.77 9.74
C VAL A 136 -2.57 -29.81 10.18
N ARG A 137 -1.99 -28.70 10.65
CA ARG A 137 -0.63 -28.71 11.20
C ARG A 137 -0.51 -29.49 12.48
N THR A 138 -1.41 -29.31 13.44
CA THR A 138 -1.36 -30.15 14.65
C THR A 138 -1.48 -31.64 14.32
N LEU A 139 -2.17 -32.02 13.24
CA LEU A 139 -2.21 -33.40 12.76
C LEU A 139 -0.89 -33.79 12.07
N GLN A 140 -0.31 -32.93 11.22
CA GLN A 140 0.98 -33.19 10.58
C GLN A 140 2.14 -33.27 11.59
N ASP A 141 2.15 -32.40 12.59
CA ASP A 141 3.14 -32.39 13.68
C ASP A 141 3.02 -33.64 14.56
N LYS A 142 1.79 -34.17 14.75
CA LYS A 142 1.56 -35.49 15.37
C LYS A 142 2.00 -36.66 14.48
N HIS A 143 2.05 -36.47 13.16
CA HIS A 143 2.52 -37.47 12.20
C HIS A 143 4.03 -37.37 11.91
N THR A 144 4.69 -36.27 12.25
CA THR A 144 6.16 -36.21 12.27
C THR A 144 6.67 -36.95 13.49
N VAL A 145 7.07 -38.18 13.24
CA VAL A 145 7.71 -39.10 14.16
C VAL A 145 8.87 -38.41 14.89
N ASP A 146 8.75 -38.25 16.21
CA ASP A 146 9.93 -38.15 17.06
C ASP A 146 10.74 -39.45 16.86
N HIS A 147 11.78 -39.42 16.04
CA HIS A 147 12.62 -40.60 15.77
C HIS A 147 13.30 -41.19 17.02
N VAL A 148 13.14 -40.54 18.18
CA VAL A 148 13.67 -40.96 19.48
C VAL A 148 12.71 -41.91 20.23
N ASN A 149 11.40 -41.74 20.05
CA ASN A 149 10.37 -42.53 20.74
C ASN A 149 9.46 -43.15 19.67
N GLY A 150 9.56 -44.46 19.46
CA GLY A 150 8.92 -45.18 18.37
C GLY A 150 7.48 -44.79 18.07
N TYR A 151 7.10 -44.90 16.79
CA TYR A 151 5.76 -44.62 16.27
C TYR A 151 4.69 -45.45 17.00
N GLU A 152 3.83 -44.79 17.79
CA GLU A 152 2.55 -45.35 18.23
C GLU A 152 1.42 -44.78 17.35
N PRO A 153 0.76 -45.60 16.50
CA PRO A 153 -0.36 -45.13 15.71
C PRO A 153 -1.55 -44.77 16.61
N TYR A 154 -2.10 -43.57 16.39
CA TYR A 154 -3.32 -43.13 17.07
C TYR A 154 -4.51 -44.01 16.64
N ASN A 155 -5.07 -44.80 17.57
CA ASN A 155 -6.23 -45.65 17.32
C ASN A 155 -7.53 -44.82 17.45
N LEU A 156 -8.24 -44.66 16.33
CA LEU A 156 -9.52 -43.93 16.23
C LEU A 156 -10.72 -44.63 16.93
N ASN A 157 -10.48 -45.75 17.63
CA ASN A 157 -11.53 -46.60 18.22
C ASN A 157 -11.59 -46.56 19.76
N GLN A 158 -10.99 -45.57 20.41
CA GLN A 158 -11.19 -45.36 21.85
C GLN A 158 -12.15 -44.19 22.04
N SER A 159 -13.44 -44.57 22.11
CA SER A 159 -14.59 -43.79 22.57
C SER A 159 -14.48 -43.40 24.03
#